data_AF-A0A9E4K3D0-F1
#
_entry.id   AF-A0A9E4K3D0-F1
#
_cell.length_a   1.000
_cell.length_b   1.000
_cell.length_c   1.000
_cell.angle_alpha   90.00
_cell.angle_beta   90.00
_cell.angle_gamma   90.00
#
_symmetry.space_group_name_H-M   'P 1'
#
loop_
_entity.id
_entity.type
_entity.pdbx_description
1 polymer ?
#
loop_
_entity_poly.entity_id
_entity_poly.type
_entity_poly.pdbx_seq_one_letter_code
_entity_poly.pdbx_strand_id
1 'polypeptide(L)'
;MLSADDEPIITQPNYDSPKVVYDFFLDEPEKMSAALFWIRSLMNPLTESPYDLAPEMMDIKVVIHGTEIVTLVKKNYAKYKDVVERMRYYAALGVEFKVCNLAANDYDYKLGDFHEFVELVPSAFTELVHWQQHGYALIIPQVHIRRRSLEEIR
;
A
#
# COMPACT_ATOMS: atom_id res chain seq x y z
N MET A 1 5.32 -17.11 -34.45
CA MET A 1 5.95 -15.91 -35.05
C MET A 1 4.85 -14.87 -35.07
N LEU A 2 5.02 -13.74 -34.37
CA LEU A 2 4.01 -12.69 -34.32
C LEU A 2 4.00 -11.95 -35.68
N SER A 3 2.81 -11.69 -36.21
CA SER A 3 2.58 -10.90 -37.43
C SER A 3 2.38 -9.42 -37.07
N ALA A 4 2.63 -8.53 -38.03
CA ALA A 4 2.27 -7.12 -37.91
C ALA A 4 0.74 -6.88 -37.88
N ASP A 5 -0.03 -7.89 -38.31
CA ASP A 5 -1.51 -7.87 -38.32
C ASP A 5 -2.14 -8.47 -37.05
N ASP A 6 -1.33 -8.97 -36.11
CA ASP A 6 -1.85 -9.54 -34.86
C ASP A 6 -2.45 -8.44 -33.97
N GLU A 7 -3.73 -8.57 -33.61
CA GLU A 7 -4.41 -7.62 -32.71
C GLU A 7 -4.06 -7.87 -31.24
N PRO A 8 -4.03 -6.82 -30.39
CA PRO A 8 -3.87 -6.99 -28.95
C PRO A 8 -5.08 -7.72 -28.36
N ILE A 9 -4.80 -8.72 -27.53
CA ILE A 9 -5.84 -9.43 -26.77
C ILE A 9 -5.85 -8.97 -25.31
N ILE A 10 -7.05 -8.85 -24.74
CA ILE A 10 -7.22 -8.75 -23.29
C ILE A 10 -7.19 -10.18 -22.74
N THR A 11 -6.28 -10.45 -21.81
CA THR A 11 -6.22 -11.74 -21.12
C THR A 11 -6.84 -11.63 -19.74
N GLN A 12 -7.40 -12.73 -19.25
CA GLN A 12 -7.89 -12.88 -17.89
C GLN A 12 -7.25 -14.13 -17.28
N PRO A 13 -5.98 -14.04 -16.83
CA PRO A 13 -5.29 -15.17 -16.21
C PRO A 13 -6.01 -15.58 -14.92
N ASN A 14 -6.02 -16.88 -14.60
CA ASN A 14 -6.56 -17.32 -13.31
C ASN A 14 -5.59 -16.92 -12.17
N TYR A 15 -5.98 -15.93 -11.36
CA TYR A 15 -5.19 -15.45 -10.24
C TYR A 15 -5.59 -16.12 -8.93
N ASP A 16 -4.61 -16.57 -8.16
CA ASP A 16 -4.82 -17.02 -6.78
C ASP A 16 -4.94 -15.85 -5.81
N SER A 17 -5.46 -16.11 -4.61
CA SER A 17 -5.52 -15.08 -3.57
C SER A 17 -4.10 -14.63 -3.18
N PRO A 18 -3.81 -13.32 -3.21
CA PRO A 18 -2.45 -12.81 -3.03
C PRO A 18 -2.03 -12.81 -1.55
N LYS A 19 -0.74 -13.09 -1.33
CA LYS A 19 0.01 -12.74 -0.11
C LYS A 19 1.05 -11.69 -0.45
N VAL A 20 0.88 -10.46 0.05
CA VAL A 20 1.70 -9.32 -0.35
C VAL A 20 2.14 -8.52 0.86
N VAL A 21 3.42 -8.16 0.89
CA VAL A 21 3.95 -7.15 1.78
C VAL A 21 4.36 -5.93 0.95
N TYR A 22 3.76 -4.80 1.26
CA TYR A 22 4.12 -3.51 0.68
C TYR A 22 5.20 -2.85 1.53
N ASP A 23 6.24 -2.36 0.87
CA ASP A 23 7.27 -1.51 1.48
C ASP A 23 6.96 -0.04 1.16
N PHE A 24 6.30 0.64 2.10
CA PHE A 24 6.06 2.06 2.03
C PHE A 24 7.24 2.77 2.71
N PHE A 25 8.12 3.29 1.86
CA PHE A 25 9.24 4.15 2.21
C PHE A 25 9.22 5.38 1.31
N LEU A 26 8.43 6.39 1.69
CA LEU A 26 8.23 7.58 0.88
C LEU A 26 9.11 8.73 1.40
N ASP A 27 9.56 9.55 0.46
CA ASP A 27 10.35 10.76 0.69
C ASP A 27 9.48 11.95 1.10
N GLU A 28 8.19 11.96 0.75
CA GLU A 28 7.23 13.02 1.12
C GLU A 28 5.89 12.45 1.61
N PRO A 29 5.29 12.98 2.70
CA PRO A 29 4.00 12.51 3.21
C PRO A 29 2.86 12.59 2.17
N GLU A 30 2.90 13.58 1.29
CA GLU A 30 1.88 13.83 0.26
C GLU A 30 1.82 12.70 -0.78
N LYS A 31 2.89 11.89 -0.90
CA LYS A 31 2.92 10.71 -1.78
C LYS A 31 2.09 9.55 -1.24
N MET A 32 1.66 9.59 0.03
CA MET A 32 0.89 8.51 0.65
C MET A 32 -0.42 8.23 -0.11
N SER A 33 -1.14 9.27 -0.56
CA SER A 33 -2.35 9.09 -1.36
C SER A 33 -2.08 8.32 -2.67
N ALA A 34 -0.95 8.60 -3.30
CA ALA A 34 -0.52 7.92 -4.51
C ALA A 34 -0.09 6.48 -4.24
N ALA A 35 0.65 6.22 -3.14
CA ALA A 35 1.03 4.87 -2.73
C ALA A 35 -0.21 4.00 -2.41
N LEU A 36 -1.24 4.55 -1.76
CA LEU A 36 -2.50 3.86 -1.51
C LEU A 36 -3.27 3.46 -2.79
N PHE A 37 -2.98 4.06 -3.94
CA PHE A 37 -3.50 3.56 -5.23
C PHE A 37 -2.87 2.24 -5.65
N TRP A 38 -1.66 1.90 -5.21
CA TRP A 38 -1.03 0.61 -5.54
C TRP A 38 -1.74 -0.56 -4.84
N ILE A 39 -2.22 -0.35 -3.61
CA ILE A 39 -3.07 -1.32 -2.90
C ILE A 39 -4.39 -1.50 -3.67
N ARG A 40 -5.04 -0.39 -4.03
CA ARG A 40 -6.28 -0.41 -4.83
C ARG A 40 -6.09 -1.16 -6.15
N SER A 41 -4.98 -0.93 -6.85
CA SER A 41 -4.70 -1.54 -8.15
C SER A 41 -4.47 -3.04 -8.06
N LEU A 42 -4.12 -3.58 -6.89
CA LEU A 42 -4.11 -5.02 -6.63
C LEU A 42 -5.51 -5.53 -6.28
N MET A 43 -6.18 -4.88 -5.31
CA MET A 43 -7.44 -5.36 -4.77
C MET A 43 -8.61 -5.26 -5.77
N ASN A 44 -8.78 -4.11 -6.44
CA ASN A 44 -9.96 -3.87 -7.27
C ASN A 44 -10.11 -4.90 -8.39
N PRO A 45 -9.10 -5.15 -9.26
CA PRO A 45 -9.25 -6.14 -10.30
C PRO A 45 -9.59 -7.52 -9.76
N LEU A 46 -9.07 -7.91 -8.59
CA LEU A 46 -9.32 -9.22 -7.98
C LEU A 46 -10.68 -9.34 -7.29
N THR A 47 -11.25 -8.23 -6.81
CA THR A 47 -12.58 -8.21 -6.17
C THR A 47 -13.73 -8.05 -7.17
N GLU A 48 -13.43 -7.55 -8.36
CA GLU A 48 -14.40 -7.36 -9.44
C GLU A 48 -14.50 -8.63 -10.33
N SER A 49 -15.61 -8.74 -11.07
CA SER A 49 -15.81 -9.83 -12.04
C SER A 49 -14.69 -9.81 -13.10
N PRO A 50 -14.12 -10.97 -13.49
CA PRO A 50 -14.60 -12.33 -13.24
C PRO A 50 -14.00 -13.04 -12.01
N TYR A 51 -13.18 -12.35 -11.21
CA TYR A 51 -12.42 -13.00 -10.14
C TYR A 51 -13.20 -13.08 -8.84
N ASP A 52 -13.99 -12.04 -8.54
CA ASP A 52 -14.95 -12.00 -7.43
C ASP A 52 -14.35 -12.48 -6.09
N LEU A 53 -13.04 -12.26 -5.87
CA LEU A 53 -12.35 -12.67 -4.63
C LEU A 53 -12.82 -11.77 -3.48
N ALA A 54 -13.24 -12.38 -2.38
CA ALA A 54 -13.55 -11.62 -1.17
C ALA A 54 -12.27 -10.95 -0.63
N PRO A 55 -12.30 -9.65 -0.27
CA PRO A 55 -11.13 -8.92 0.25
C PRO A 55 -10.41 -9.64 1.40
N GLU A 56 -11.18 -10.30 2.28
CA GLU A 56 -10.68 -11.00 3.46
C GLU A 56 -9.87 -12.26 3.14
N MET A 57 -9.93 -12.74 1.89
CA MET A 57 -9.07 -13.84 1.44
C MET A 57 -7.66 -13.38 1.11
N MET A 58 -7.47 -12.08 0.86
CA MET A 58 -6.18 -11.48 0.52
C MET A 58 -5.40 -11.22 1.80
N ASP A 59 -4.13 -11.59 1.81
CA ASP A 59 -3.25 -11.32 2.96
C ASP A 59 -2.28 -10.19 2.62
N ILE A 60 -2.64 -8.97 3.03
CA ILE A 60 -1.94 -7.76 2.63
C ILE A 60 -1.39 -7.05 3.87
N LYS A 61 -0.07 -6.92 3.92
CA LYS A 61 0.65 -6.12 4.92
C LYS A 61 1.22 -4.87 4.26
N VAL A 62 1.17 -3.75 4.97
CA VAL A 62 1.79 -2.49 4.54
C VAL A 62 2.77 -2.06 5.62
N VAL A 63 4.06 -2.18 5.34
CA VAL A 63 5.14 -1.78 6.24
C VAL A 63 5.51 -0.33 5.93
N ILE A 64 5.42 0.54 6.93
CA ILE A 64 5.55 2.00 6.80
C ILE A 64 6.74 2.48 7.63
N HIS A 65 7.68 3.19 6.99
CA HIS A 65 8.91 3.63 7.66
C HIS A 65 9.61 4.84 7.04
N GLY A 66 8.98 5.52 6.08
CA GLY A 66 9.48 6.78 5.54
C GLY A 66 8.88 8.02 6.22
N THR A 67 8.90 9.15 5.52
CA THR A 67 8.36 10.42 6.02
C THR A 67 6.83 10.39 6.15
N GLU A 68 6.16 9.48 5.44
CA GLU A 68 4.72 9.28 5.49
C GLU A 68 4.18 8.81 6.85
N ILE A 69 5.04 8.39 7.78
CA ILE A 69 4.63 8.05 9.16
C ILE A 69 3.85 9.18 9.84
N VAL A 70 4.13 10.44 9.49
CA VAL A 70 3.43 11.62 10.01
C VAL A 70 1.94 11.64 9.63
N THR A 71 1.53 10.87 8.62
CA THR A 71 0.13 10.73 8.20
C THR A 71 -0.67 9.81 9.14
N LEU A 72 -0.01 8.98 9.95
CA LEU A 72 -0.64 7.96 10.79
C LEU A 72 -0.82 8.37 12.27
N VAL A 73 -0.34 9.56 12.65
CA VAL A 73 -0.49 10.08 14.02
C VAL A 73 -1.72 10.97 14.17
N LYS A 74 -2.47 10.75 15.25
CA LYS A 74 -3.76 11.41 15.56
C LYS A 74 -3.68 12.93 15.52
N LYS A 75 -2.57 13.51 16.01
CA LYS A 75 -2.40 14.98 16.06
C LYS A 75 -2.44 15.63 14.67
N ASN A 76 -2.10 14.89 13.61
CA ASN A 76 -2.11 15.36 12.23
C ASN A 76 -3.38 14.98 11.47
N TYR A 77 -4.37 14.39 12.14
CA TYR A 77 -5.59 13.88 11.51
C TYR A 77 -6.28 14.92 10.62
N ALA A 78 -6.44 16.16 11.11
CA ALA A 78 -7.11 17.21 10.32
C ALA A 78 -6.40 17.50 8.99
N LYS A 79 -5.06 17.41 8.95
CA LYS A 79 -4.25 17.64 7.75
C LYS A 79 -4.33 16.46 6.77
N TYR A 80 -4.35 15.23 7.28
CA TYR A 80 -4.26 14.00 6.48
C TYR A 80 -5.55 13.17 6.46
N LYS A 81 -6.70 13.81 6.78
CA LYS A 81 -7.98 13.14 7.00
C LYS A 81 -8.32 12.13 5.91
N ASP A 82 -8.27 12.54 4.65
CA ASP A 82 -8.67 11.68 3.52
C ASP A 82 -7.78 10.45 3.38
N VAL A 83 -6.47 10.60 3.63
CA VAL A 83 -5.51 9.50 3.61
C VAL A 83 -5.74 8.56 4.79
N VAL A 84 -5.98 9.11 5.99
CA VAL A 84 -6.28 8.33 7.19
C VAL A 84 -7.56 7.52 7.03
N GLU A 85 -8.65 8.14 6.56
CA GLU A 85 -9.91 7.44 6.36
C GLU A 85 -9.82 6.37 5.29
N ARG A 86 -9.00 6.58 4.25
CA ARG A 86 -8.72 5.55 3.25
C ARG A 86 -7.93 4.37 3.82
N MET A 87 -6.93 4.61 4.67
CA MET A 87 -6.23 3.53 5.38
C MET A 87 -7.18 2.77 6.31
N ARG A 88 -8.03 3.49 7.07
CA ARG A 88 -9.04 2.88 7.94
C ARG A 88 -10.00 1.99 7.17
N TYR A 89 -10.43 2.43 5.98
CA TYR A 89 -11.25 1.63 5.08
C TYR A 89 -10.54 0.32 4.66
N TYR A 90 -9.28 0.39 4.22
CA TYR A 90 -8.52 -0.80 3.87
C TYR A 90 -8.27 -1.72 5.07
N ALA A 91 -8.04 -1.15 6.26
CA ALA A 91 -7.91 -1.93 7.48
C ALA A 91 -9.19 -2.69 7.82
N ALA A 92 -10.36 -2.07 7.60
CA ALA A 92 -11.65 -2.74 7.75
C ALA A 92 -11.87 -3.89 6.74
N LEU A 93 -11.16 -3.87 5.61
CA LEU A 93 -11.13 -4.96 4.61
C LEU A 93 -10.06 -6.02 4.89
N GLY A 94 -9.27 -5.88 5.96
CA GLY A 94 -8.23 -6.84 6.36
C GLY A 94 -6.79 -6.45 6.02
N VAL A 95 -6.54 -5.25 5.47
CA VAL A 95 -5.16 -4.76 5.23
C VAL A 95 -4.51 -4.34 6.55
N GLU A 96 -3.35 -4.90 6.86
CA GLU A 96 -2.63 -4.57 8.10
C GLU A 96 -1.59 -3.47 7.86
N PHE A 97 -1.70 -2.36 8.59
CA PHE A 97 -0.73 -1.26 8.55
C PHE A 97 0.26 -1.37 9.71
N LYS A 98 1.52 -1.62 9.37
CA LYS A 98 2.61 -1.89 10.30
C LYS A 98 3.64 -0.77 10.25
N VAL A 99 3.77 -0.01 11.33
CA VAL A 99 4.69 1.12 11.44
C VAL A 99 5.98 0.69 12.13
N CYS A 100 7.12 1.04 11.55
CA CYS A 100 8.44 0.81 12.13
C CYS A 100 8.61 1.60 13.44
N ASN A 101 8.83 0.92 14.56
CA ASN A 101 9.01 1.55 15.86
C ASN A 101 10.34 2.32 15.97
N LEU A 102 11.39 1.91 15.25
CA LEU A 102 12.63 2.70 15.15
C LEU A 102 12.35 4.06 14.50
N ALA A 103 11.64 4.08 13.37
CA ALA A 103 11.26 5.33 12.71
C ALA A 103 10.30 6.15 13.59
N ALA A 104 9.34 5.52 14.29
CA ALA A 104 8.47 6.23 15.22
C ALA A 104 9.28 6.96 16.31
N ASN A 105 10.31 6.31 16.86
CA ASN A 105 11.19 6.92 17.85
C ASN A 105 12.00 8.09 17.29
N ASP A 106 12.49 8.00 16.04
CA ASP A 106 13.20 9.10 15.38
C ASP A 106 12.34 10.38 15.22
N TYR A 107 11.01 10.22 15.19
CA TYR A 107 10.02 11.30 15.14
C TYR A 107 9.43 11.67 16.51
N ASP A 108 9.96 11.11 17.60
CA ASP A 108 9.46 11.24 18.97
C ASP A 108 7.99 10.81 19.14
N TYR A 109 7.52 9.85 18.34
CA TYR A 109 6.17 9.30 18.44
C TYR A 109 6.11 8.09 19.36
N LYS A 110 5.02 7.99 20.12
CA LYS A 110 4.71 6.89 21.03
C LYS A 110 3.52 6.10 20.50
N LEU A 111 3.34 4.87 20.98
CA LEU A 111 2.20 4.01 20.63
C LEU A 111 0.85 4.74 20.72
N GLY A 112 0.66 5.54 21.77
CA GLY A 112 -0.58 6.31 21.98
C GLY A 112 -0.85 7.42 20.97
N ASP A 113 0.12 7.79 20.13
CA ASP A 113 -0.02 8.84 19.12
C ASP A 113 -0.65 8.32 17.82
N PHE A 114 -0.63 7.01 17.56
CA PHE A 114 -1.08 6.43 16.29
C PHE A 114 -2.58 6.09 16.27
N HIS A 115 -3.18 6.11 15.08
CA HIS A 115 -4.56 5.65 14.88
C HIS A 115 -4.75 4.17 15.25
N GLU A 116 -5.98 3.79 15.59
CA GLU A 116 -6.30 2.48 16.19
C GLU A 116 -6.06 1.28 15.25
N PHE A 117 -5.97 1.51 13.94
CA PHE A 117 -5.68 0.48 12.94
C PHE A 117 -4.18 0.25 12.72
N VAL A 118 -3.32 0.97 13.43
CA VAL A 118 -1.87 0.91 13.26
C VAL A 118 -1.26 -0.05 14.29
N GLU A 119 -0.43 -0.96 13.80
CA GLU A 119 0.44 -1.80 14.62
C GLU A 119 1.87 -1.26 14.59
N LEU A 120 2.54 -1.10 15.74
CA LEU A 120 3.97 -0.80 15.76
C LEU A 120 4.78 -2.09 15.81
N VAL A 121 5.64 -2.28 14.82
CA VAL A 121 6.56 -3.43 14.73
C VAL A 121 7.98 -3.00 15.12
N PRO A 122 8.85 -3.92 15.60
CA PRO A 122 10.19 -3.55 16.04
C PRO A 122 11.01 -2.78 14.99
N SER A 123 10.96 -3.21 13.72
CA SER A 123 11.64 -2.57 12.60
C SER A 123 10.97 -2.94 11.28
N ALA A 124 10.94 -2.02 10.31
CA ALA A 124 10.46 -2.31 8.96
C ALA A 124 11.26 -3.45 8.31
N PHE A 125 12.58 -3.43 8.41
CA PHE A 125 13.42 -4.45 7.76
C PHE A 125 13.20 -5.85 8.33
N THR A 126 12.99 -5.97 9.65
CA THR A 126 12.66 -7.27 10.25
C THR A 126 11.29 -7.76 9.78
N GLU A 127 10.33 -6.85 9.62
CA GLU A 127 8.98 -7.16 9.16
C GLU A 127 8.96 -7.58 7.69
N LEU A 128 9.66 -6.85 6.83
CA LEU A 128 9.81 -7.14 5.40
C LEU A 128 10.49 -8.50 5.18
N VAL A 129 11.56 -8.80 5.93
CA VAL A 129 12.24 -10.10 5.85
C VAL A 129 11.32 -11.22 6.35
N HIS A 130 10.62 -11.00 7.47
CA HIS A 130 9.69 -11.97 8.03
C HIS A 130 8.63 -12.40 7.01
N TRP A 131 7.92 -11.45 6.41
CA TRP A 131 6.86 -11.79 5.46
C TRP A 131 7.38 -12.39 4.16
N GLN A 132 8.49 -11.90 3.61
CA GLN A 132 9.09 -12.52 2.43
C GLN A 132 9.54 -13.97 2.69
N GLN A 133 10.08 -14.28 3.87
CA GLN A 133 10.40 -15.66 4.26
C GLN A 133 9.17 -16.56 4.37
N HIS A 134 7.98 -15.99 4.60
CA HIS A 134 6.69 -16.69 4.61
C HIS A 134 5.99 -16.70 3.24
N GLY A 135 6.71 -16.35 2.17
CA GLY A 135 6.22 -16.44 0.79
C GLY A 135 5.39 -15.24 0.31
N TYR A 136 5.45 -14.11 1.01
CA TYR A 136 4.77 -12.90 0.57
C TYR A 136 5.56 -12.24 -0.55
N ALA A 137 4.86 -11.83 -1.61
CA ALA A 137 5.46 -11.02 -2.65
C ALA A 137 5.74 -9.60 -2.11
N LEU A 138 6.92 -9.08 -2.42
CA LEU A 138 7.29 -7.70 -2.10
C LEU A 138 6.81 -6.76 -3.20
N ILE A 139 6.07 -5.71 -2.81
CA ILE A 139 5.73 -4.60 -3.72
C ILE A 139 6.24 -3.30 -3.12
N ILE A 140 7.02 -2.55 -3.90
CA ILE A 140 7.54 -1.23 -3.51
C ILE A 140 6.89 -0.18 -4.41
N PRO A 141 5.98 0.66 -3.90
CA PRO A 141 5.37 1.72 -4.70
C PRO A 141 6.42 2.72 -5.19
N GLN A 142 6.50 2.89 -6.50
CA GLN A 142 7.32 3.94 -7.11
C GLN A 142 6.44 5.15 -7.43
N VAL A 143 6.37 6.10 -6.50
CA VAL A 143 5.52 7.29 -6.65
C VAL A 143 6.30 8.41 -7.34
N HIS A 144 6.00 8.59 -8.63
CA HIS A 144 6.56 9.66 -9.45
C HIS A 144 5.66 10.90 -9.47
N ILE A 145 6.28 12.08 -9.41
CA ILE A 145 5.57 13.35 -9.60
C ILE A 145 5.36 13.56 -11.10
N ARG A 146 4.09 13.58 -11.52
CA ARG A 146 3.73 13.93 -12.90
C ARG A 146 4.04 15.41 -13.13
N ARG A 147 4.91 15.68 -14.10
CA ARG A 147 5.32 17.05 -14.49
C ARG A 147 4.49 17.64 -15.64
N ARG A 148 3.69 16.81 -16.31
CA ARG A 148 2.85 17.17 -17.43
C ARG A 148 1.47 16.52 -17.29
N SER A 149 0.44 17.21 -17.77
CA SER A 149 -0.92 16.70 -17.82
C SER A 149 -1.04 15.61 -18.89
N LEU A 150 -2.14 14.84 -18.86
CA LEU A 150 -2.41 13.87 -19.93
C LEU A 150 -2.73 14.55 -21.27
N GLU A 151 -3.34 15.73 -21.23
CA GLU A 151 -3.65 16.52 -22.42
C GLU A 151 -2.37 17.06 -23.07
N GLU A 152 -1.33 17.38 -22.30
CA GLU A 152 -0.04 17.87 -22.82
C GLU A 152 0.82 16.77 -23.46
N ILE A 153 0.54 15.49 -23.18
CA ILE A 153 1.35 14.35 -23.65
C ILE A 153 0.68 13.62 -24.82
N ARG A 154 -0.64 13.79 -24.99
CA ARG A 154 -1.41 13.23 -26.10
C ARG A 154 -1.30 14.12 -27.33
#